data_AF-A0A3E1R9P7-F1
#
_entry.id   AF-A0A3E1R9P7-F1
#
_cell.length_a   1.000
_cell.length_b   1.000
_cell.length_c   1.000
_cell.angle_alpha   90.00
_cell.angle_beta   90.00
_cell.angle_gamma   90.00
#
_symmetry.space_group_name_H-M   'P 1'
#
loop_
_entity.id
_entity.type
_entity.pdbx_description
1 polymer ?
#
loop_
_entity_poly.entity_id
_entity_poly.type
_entity_poly.pdbx_seq_one_letter_code
_entity_poly.pdbx_strand_id
1 'polypeptide(L)'
;MLASVHIDSVAKLSKLGAVAAYAQVKQSHRNASLNLLWALEGALTGLPWQVVAREYRTSLLLALEQHQNAKVPISGHKRKNG
;
A
#
# COMPACT_ATOMS: atom_id res chain seq x y z
N MET A 1 1.65 -14.44 3.78
CA MET A 1 1.08 -13.24 3.11
C MET A 1 2.11 -12.12 2.94
N LEU A 2 2.74 -11.60 4.00
CA LEU A 2 3.82 -10.59 3.86
C LEU A 2 5.13 -11.21 3.33
N ALA A 3 5.57 -12.33 3.93
CA ALA A 3 6.77 -13.03 3.47
C ALA A 3 6.67 -13.53 2.01
N SER A 4 5.46 -13.86 1.52
CA SER A 4 5.24 -14.26 0.12
C SER A 4 5.42 -13.12 -0.88
N VAL A 5 5.50 -11.88 -0.42
CA VAL A 5 5.90 -10.72 -1.23
C VAL A 5 7.27 -10.18 -0.79
N HIS A 6 8.07 -11.03 -0.14
CA HIS A 6 9.39 -10.74 0.38
C HIS A 6 9.42 -9.67 1.48
N ILE A 7 8.32 -9.39 2.18
CA ILE A 7 8.33 -8.52 3.37
C ILE A 7 8.49 -9.42 4.59
N ASP A 8 9.74 -9.64 4.98
CA ASP A 8 10.16 -10.65 5.96
C ASP A 8 10.71 -10.05 7.27
N SER A 9 10.85 -8.72 7.34
CA SER A 9 11.39 -8.03 8.51
C SER A 9 10.71 -6.69 8.75
N VAL A 10 10.69 -6.28 10.02
CA VAL A 10 10.19 -4.95 10.44
C VAL A 10 11.00 -3.85 9.79
N ALA A 11 12.32 -4.04 9.64
CA ALA A 11 13.18 -3.08 8.94
C ALA A 11 12.78 -2.88 7.47
N LYS A 12 12.43 -3.97 6.77
CA LYS A 12 11.94 -3.89 5.38
C LYS A 12 10.56 -3.25 5.30
N LEU A 13 9.66 -3.60 6.22
CA LEU A 13 8.35 -2.95 6.32
C LEU A 13 8.50 -1.45 6.57
N SER A 14 9.41 -1.04 7.45
CA SER A 14 9.68 0.37 7.77
C SER A 14 10.24 1.14 6.57
N LYS A 15 11.14 0.52 5.79
CA LYS A 15 11.68 1.12 4.56
C LYS A 15 10.62 1.29 3.46
N LEU A 16 9.65 0.38 3.37
CA LEU A 16 8.59 0.43 2.37
C LEU A 16 7.44 1.37 2.79
N GLY A 17 7.10 1.38 4.08
CA GLY A 17 5.87 1.98 4.59
C GLY A 17 4.63 1.09 4.38
N ALA A 18 3.57 1.35 5.16
CA ALA A 18 2.36 0.53 5.16
C ALA A 18 1.64 0.53 3.80
N VAL A 19 1.58 1.67 3.12
CA VAL A 19 0.88 1.83 1.84
C VAL A 19 1.52 0.98 0.74
N ALA A 20 2.84 1.09 0.56
CA ALA A 20 3.55 0.33 -0.46
C ALA A 20 3.53 -1.18 -0.17
N ALA A 21 3.71 -1.54 1.11
CA ALA A 21 3.63 -2.93 1.58
C ALA A 21 2.24 -3.54 1.31
N TYR A 22 1.18 -2.84 1.69
CA TYR A 22 -0.20 -3.28 1.42
C TYR A 22 -0.46 -3.41 -0.08
N ALA A 23 -0.06 -2.43 -0.89
CA ALA A 23 -0.25 -2.47 -2.34
C ALA A 23 0.44 -3.69 -2.96
N GLN A 24 1.66 -4.01 -2.53
CA GLN A 24 2.40 -5.20 -2.98
C GLN A 24 1.66 -6.49 -2.60
N VAL A 25 1.18 -6.58 -1.35
CA VAL A 25 0.38 -7.73 -0.92
C VAL A 25 -0.92 -7.85 -1.72
N LYS A 26 -1.65 -6.75 -1.94
CA LYS A 26 -2.93 -6.74 -2.67
C LYS A 26 -2.79 -7.19 -4.13
N GLN A 27 -1.63 -6.93 -4.74
CA GLN A 27 -1.32 -7.40 -6.09
C GLN A 27 -1.19 -8.93 -6.15
N SER A 28 -0.48 -9.54 -5.18
CA SER A 28 -0.32 -11.00 -5.09
C SER A 28 -1.52 -11.72 -4.47
N HIS A 29 -2.24 -11.05 -3.57
CA HIS A 29 -3.36 -11.57 -2.77
C HIS A 29 -4.57 -10.64 -2.93
N ARG A 30 -5.37 -10.87 -3.97
CA ARG A 30 -6.51 -9.99 -4.33
C ARG A 30 -7.57 -9.87 -3.23
N ASN A 31 -7.65 -10.85 -2.33
CA ASN A 31 -8.56 -10.84 -1.18
C ASN A 31 -8.03 -10.05 0.04
N ALA A 32 -6.81 -9.50 -0.01
CA ALA A 32 -6.28 -8.66 1.07
C ALA A 32 -7.23 -7.50 1.37
N SER A 33 -7.68 -7.39 2.62
CA SER A 33 -8.63 -6.35 3.03
C SER A 33 -7.91 -5.12 3.57
N LEU A 34 -8.62 -4.00 3.67
CA LEU A 34 -8.08 -2.76 4.25
C LEU A 34 -7.63 -2.93 5.70
N ASN A 35 -8.11 -3.93 6.43
CA ASN A 35 -7.62 -4.22 7.78
C ASN A 35 -6.13 -4.53 7.80
N LEU A 36 -5.58 -5.10 6.71
CA LEU A 36 -4.15 -5.27 6.59
C LEU A 36 -3.44 -3.91 6.52
N LEU A 37 -3.95 -2.95 5.75
CA LEU A 37 -3.37 -1.61 5.68
C LEU A 37 -3.34 -0.95 7.07
N TRP A 38 -4.42 -1.07 7.84
CA TRP A 38 -4.49 -0.54 9.21
C TRP A 38 -3.50 -1.23 10.15
N ALA A 39 -3.38 -2.55 10.06
CA ALA A 39 -2.46 -3.32 10.88
C ALA A 39 -0.99 -3.00 10.57
N LEU A 40 -0.64 -2.79 9.30
CA LEU A 40 0.72 -2.42 8.91
C LEU A 40 1.10 -1.03 9.41
N GLU A 41 0.21 -0.05 9.28
CA GLU A 41 0.47 1.29 9.79
C GLU A 41 0.53 1.29 11.34
N GLY A 42 -0.37 0.55 12.00
CA GLY A 42 -0.32 0.40 13.46
C GLY A 42 0.98 -0.27 13.94
N ALA A 43 1.47 -1.27 13.22
CA ALA A 43 2.75 -1.90 13.52
C ALA A 43 3.96 -0.96 13.35
N LEU A 44 3.89 -0.01 12.42
CA LEU A 44 4.95 0.98 12.18
C LEU A 44 4.91 2.15 13.15
N THR A 45 3.71 2.58 13.54
CA THR A 45 3.50 3.77 14.38
C THR A 45 3.36 3.44 15.87
N GLY A 46 3.18 2.17 16.23
CA GLY A 46 2.87 1.75 17.59
C GLY A 46 1.42 2.01 18.01
N LEU A 47 0.53 2.33 17.07
CA LEU A 47 -0.89 2.59 17.34
C LEU A 47 -1.74 1.32 17.19
N PRO A 48 -2.79 1.14 18.02
CA PRO A 48 -3.79 0.10 17.77
C PRO A 48 -4.45 0.29 16.40
N TRP A 49 -4.63 -0.79 15.64
CA TRP A 49 -5.17 -0.71 14.28
C TRP A 49 -6.57 -0.07 14.20
N GLN A 50 -7.38 -0.18 15.26
CA GLN A 50 -8.68 0.50 15.33
C GLN A 50 -8.55 2.02 15.38
N VAL A 51 -7.54 2.53 16.10
CA VAL A 51 -7.21 3.96 16.12
C VAL A 51 -6.80 4.40 14.73
N VAL A 52 -5.96 3.60 14.06
CA VAL A 52 -5.55 3.86 12.68
C VAL A 52 -6.74 3.96 11.72
N ALA A 53 -7.63 2.96 11.78
CA ALA A 53 -8.82 2.90 10.93
C ALA A 53 -9.81 4.05 11.20
N ARG A 54 -9.80 4.62 12.41
CA ARG A 54 -10.67 5.74 12.78
C ARG A 54 -10.08 7.09 12.37
N GLU A 55 -8.77 7.29 12.59
CA GLU A 55 -8.16 8.62 12.56
C GLU A 55 -7.36 8.88 11.28
N TYR A 56 -6.75 7.86 10.68
CA TYR A 56 -5.86 8.03 9.52
C TYR A 56 -6.40 7.40 8.23
N ARG A 57 -7.61 6.84 8.26
CA ARG A 57 -8.23 6.13 7.13
C ARG A 57 -8.20 6.94 5.83
N THR A 58 -8.70 8.17 5.85
CA THR A 58 -8.81 8.98 4.63
C THR A 58 -7.43 9.24 4.03
N SER A 59 -6.46 9.66 4.84
CA SER A 59 -5.09 9.93 4.40
C SER A 59 -4.41 8.69 3.82
N LEU A 60 -4.59 7.53 4.46
CA LEU A 60 -4.01 6.27 4.00
C LEU A 60 -4.66 5.76 2.70
N LEU A 61 -5.97 5.94 2.53
CA LEU A 61 -6.66 5.59 1.28
C LEU A 61 -6.24 6.49 0.13
N LEU A 62 -6.10 7.79 0.37
CA LEU A 62 -5.60 8.74 -0.64
C LEU A 62 -4.16 8.40 -1.04
N ALA A 63 -3.27 8.15 -0.06
CA ALA A 63 -1.90 7.75 -0.32
C ALA A 63 -1.82 6.43 -1.10
N LEU A 64 -2.72 5.49 -0.81
CA LEU A 64 -2.82 4.23 -1.55
C LEU A 64 -3.24 4.44 -3.01
N GLU A 65 -4.27 5.25 -3.26
CA GLU A 65 -4.71 5.60 -4.61
C GLU A 65 -3.58 6.28 -5.39
N GLN A 66 -2.92 7.28 -4.80
CA GLN A 66 -1.79 7.98 -5.41
C GLN A 66 -0.64 7.02 -5.76
N HIS A 67 -0.27 6.14 -4.83
CA HIS A 67 0.78 5.15 -5.06
C HIS A 67 0.41 4.15 -6.17
N GLN A 68 -0.86 3.75 -6.27
CA GLN A 68 -1.33 2.86 -7.35
C GLN A 68 -1.33 3.57 -8.70
N ASN A 69 -1.79 4.82 -8.76
CA ASN A 69 -1.83 5.60 -9.99
C ASN A 69 -0.43 5.92 -10.51
N ALA A 70 0.52 6.23 -9.62
CA ALA A 70 1.93 6.46 -9.98
C ALA A 70 2.61 5.21 -10.59
N LYS A 71 2.12 4.01 -10.29
CA LYS A 71 2.64 2.74 -10.83
C LYS A 71 2.03 2.34 -12.19
N VAL A 72 1.02 3.05 -12.67
CA VAL A 72 0.48 2.84 -14.02
C VAL A 72 1.14 3.86 -14.97
N PRO A 73 2.18 3.48 -15.73
CA PRO A 73 2.67 4.36 -16.77
C PRO A 73 1.57 4.51 -17.83
N ILE A 74 1.17 5.75 -18.10
CA ILE A 74 0.32 6.12 -19.23
C ILE A 74 0.99 5.69 -20.54
N SER A 75 0.80 4.44 -20.94
CA SER A 75 1.15 3.99 -22.28
C SER A 75 0.10 4.53 -23.26
N GLY A 76 0.47 5.56 -24.01
CA GLY A 76 -0.12 5.83 -25.32
C GLY A 76 -0.66 7.24 -25.51
N HIS A 77 0.17 8.12 -26.08
CA HIS A 77 -0.24 9.06 -27.13
C HIS A 77 0.91 9.15 -28.15
N LYS A 78 1.05 8.11 -28.99
CA LYS A 78 1.84 8.21 -30.23
C LYS A 78 1.00 9.04 -31.20
N ARG A 79 1.16 10.37 -31.21
CA ARG A 79 0.65 11.18 -32.32
C ARG A 79 1.42 10.78 -33.57
N LYS A 80 0.77 9.98 -34.42
CA LYS A 80 1.16 9.82 -35.81
C LYS A 80 0.66 11.08 -36.54
N ASN A 81 1.54 12.03 -36.81
CA ASN A 81 1.29 13.01 -37.85
C ASN A 81 2.11 12.58 -39.05
N GLY A 82 1.42 11.99 -40.02
CA GLY A 82 1.83 12.04 -41.42
C GLY A 82 1.40 13.36 -42.05
#